data_AF-A0AAD4FSK6-F1
#
_entry.id   AF-A0AAD4FSK6-F1
#
_cell.length_a   1.000
_cell.length_b   1.000
_cell.length_c   1.000
_cell.angle_alpha   90.00
_cell.angle_beta   90.00
_cell.angle_gamma   90.00
#
_symmetry.space_group_name_H-M   'P 1'
#
loop_
_entity.id
_entity.type
_entity.pdbx_description
1 polymer ?
#
loop_
_entity_poly.entity_id
_entity_poly.type
_entity_poly.pdbx_seq_one_letter_code
_entity_poly.pdbx_strand_id
1 'polypeptide(L)'
;MVQELGDFDNLEKVKINNKLLSSMFFHTEGYDGEGINPLNGNGHYRGIARPYVSYLIQRLFNIHRFPCCIEAIARQDDRAIKSYFEDLSDTELSNHLSELERVYRHTQAQLSAISSKIRVRRGLRKSMSEIAACAVIHAKKNNLTQVQIPCNTFDFYALAPSGGFDDGVWFYRDIPVEDILLCHHTINGLHQVDSDVLVVNKSPRGIITIDLKDIHVSEKVTVSREAVELYESCIEHGTFEYTKAFKDFYLAFKYDSLKRVNTIYRDQNMLGRALHFLIERYGKKHSPRISREKLYSSQP
;
A
#
# COMPACT_ATOMS: atom_id res chain seq x y z
N MET A 1 -14.86 18.76 -11.41
CA MET A 1 -16.11 18.00 -11.65
C MET A 1 -16.12 16.83 -10.70
N VAL A 2 -17.18 16.69 -9.90
CA VAL A 2 -17.43 15.45 -9.16
C VAL A 2 -18.10 14.52 -10.16
N GLN A 3 -17.45 13.39 -10.51
CA GLN A 3 -18.09 12.36 -11.33
C GLN A 3 -19.19 11.72 -10.48
N GLU A 4 -20.40 11.64 -11.00
CA GLU A 4 -21.52 11.02 -10.30
C GLU A 4 -21.43 9.49 -10.47
N LEU A 5 -21.77 8.73 -9.44
CA LEU A 5 -21.73 7.26 -9.51
C LEU A 5 -22.62 6.71 -10.65
N GLY A 6 -23.67 7.44 -11.03
CA GLY A 6 -24.57 7.07 -12.12
C GLY A 6 -23.90 6.95 -13.50
N ASP A 7 -22.74 7.59 -13.70
CA ASP A 7 -21.96 7.45 -14.93
C ASP A 7 -21.40 6.02 -15.11
N PHE A 8 -21.27 5.27 -14.01
CA PHE A 8 -20.66 3.93 -14.01
C PHE A 8 -21.67 2.78 -14.08
N ASP A 9 -22.97 3.04 -13.84
CA ASP A 9 -23.99 1.99 -13.71
C ASP A 9 -24.36 1.34 -15.06
N ASN A 10 -24.10 2.03 -16.16
CA ASN A 10 -24.42 1.56 -17.52
C ASN A 10 -23.23 0.93 -18.26
N LEU A 11 -22.10 0.74 -17.59
CA LEU A 11 -20.91 0.15 -18.21
C LEU A 11 -21.12 -1.33 -18.52
N GLU A 12 -20.60 -1.76 -19.67
CA GLU A 12 -20.58 -3.18 -20.01
C GLU A 12 -19.64 -3.93 -19.07
N LYS A 13 -20.05 -5.11 -18.61
CA LYS A 13 -19.29 -5.92 -17.67
C LYS A 13 -18.60 -7.10 -18.35
N VAL A 14 -17.33 -7.31 -18.04
CA VAL A 14 -16.56 -8.47 -18.47
C VAL A 14 -16.45 -9.52 -17.37
N LYS A 15 -16.53 -10.80 -17.73
CA LYS A 15 -16.28 -11.92 -16.80
C LYS A 15 -14.80 -12.33 -16.82
N ILE A 16 -14.25 -12.68 -15.66
CA ILE A 16 -12.99 -13.43 -15.55
C ILE A 16 -13.33 -14.92 -15.59
N ASN A 17 -12.82 -15.63 -16.60
CA ASN A 17 -13.12 -17.03 -16.88
C ASN A 17 -12.14 -17.98 -16.19
N ASN A 18 -10.88 -17.58 -16.01
CA ASN A 18 -9.91 -18.35 -15.26
C ASN A 18 -10.28 -18.35 -13.78
N LYS A 19 -10.51 -19.56 -13.25
CA LYS A 19 -10.96 -19.76 -11.87
C LYS A 19 -9.96 -19.25 -10.84
N LEU A 20 -8.66 -19.45 -11.08
CA LEU A 20 -7.60 -19.01 -10.16
C LEU A 20 -7.51 -17.48 -10.12
N LEU A 21 -7.49 -16.83 -11.29
CA LEU A 21 -7.47 -15.38 -11.38
C LEU A 21 -8.74 -14.76 -10.77
N SER A 22 -9.90 -15.36 -11.06
CA SER A 22 -11.17 -14.98 -10.46
C SER A 22 -11.14 -15.11 -8.94
N SER A 23 -10.61 -16.21 -8.38
CA SER A 23 -10.54 -16.41 -6.92
C SER A 23 -9.48 -15.55 -6.22
N MET A 24 -8.52 -15.00 -6.97
CA MET A 24 -7.59 -14.01 -6.46
C MET A 24 -8.22 -12.63 -6.33
N PHE A 25 -9.14 -12.25 -7.22
CA PHE A 25 -9.82 -10.96 -7.16
C PHE A 25 -11.15 -11.01 -6.38
N PHE A 26 -11.85 -12.15 -6.38
CA PHE A 26 -13.22 -12.25 -5.90
C PHE A 26 -13.41 -13.39 -4.91
N HIS A 27 -14.33 -13.19 -3.96
CA HIS A 27 -14.91 -14.31 -3.21
C HIS A 27 -15.84 -15.10 -4.14
N THR A 28 -15.31 -16.06 -4.88
CA THR A 28 -16.12 -17.01 -5.64
C THR A 28 -16.67 -18.08 -4.71
N GLU A 29 -18.00 -18.14 -4.54
CA GLU A 29 -18.69 -19.27 -3.90
C GLU A 29 -18.28 -20.59 -4.59
N GLY A 30 -17.86 -21.59 -3.80
CA GLY A 30 -17.48 -22.91 -4.31
C GLY A 30 -16.04 -23.05 -4.82
N TYR A 31 -15.18 -22.06 -4.61
CA TYR A 31 -13.73 -22.25 -4.73
C TYR A 31 -13.09 -22.31 -3.33
N ASP A 32 -13.12 -23.51 -2.74
CA ASP A 32 -12.46 -23.86 -1.48
C ASP A 32 -10.95 -24.06 -1.71
N GLY A 33 -10.31 -23.16 -2.47
CA GLY A 33 -8.87 -23.19 -2.63
C GLY A 33 -8.23 -22.95 -1.28
N GLU A 34 -7.96 -24.03 -0.53
CA GLU A 34 -7.36 -24.00 0.80
C GLU A 34 -6.11 -23.10 0.76
N GLY A 35 -6.23 -21.88 1.28
CA GLY A 35 -5.12 -20.92 1.35
C GLY A 35 -5.17 -19.71 0.41
N ILE A 36 -6.08 -19.63 -0.59
CA ILE A 36 -6.26 -18.40 -1.38
C ILE A 36 -7.31 -17.51 -0.73
N ASN A 37 -6.86 -16.48 -0.02
CA ASN A 37 -7.73 -15.40 0.39
C ASN A 37 -7.79 -14.37 -0.75
N PRO A 38 -8.98 -14.05 -1.31
CA PRO A 38 -9.09 -13.05 -2.38
C PRO A 38 -8.69 -11.66 -1.90
N LEU A 39 -8.30 -10.82 -2.86
CA LEU A 39 -8.01 -9.41 -2.68
C LEU A 39 -9.30 -8.61 -2.45
N ASN A 40 -9.95 -8.75 -1.29
CA ASN A 40 -11.12 -7.93 -1.02
C ASN A 40 -10.75 -6.46 -0.68
N GLY A 41 -11.72 -5.57 -0.88
CA GLY A 41 -11.62 -4.13 -0.60
C GLY A 41 -11.04 -3.87 0.78
N ASN A 42 -9.94 -3.10 0.81
CA ASN A 42 -9.06 -2.74 1.93
C ASN A 42 -7.65 -3.35 1.90
N GLY A 43 -7.36 -4.35 1.05
CA GLY A 43 -5.97 -4.78 0.78
C GLY A 43 -5.18 -5.25 2.02
N HIS A 44 -5.85 -5.58 3.12
CA HIS A 44 -5.23 -6.02 4.37
C HIS A 44 -5.09 -7.55 4.38
N TYR A 45 -3.83 -8.02 4.29
CA TYR A 45 -3.35 -9.37 4.65
C TYR A 45 -4.09 -10.57 4.04
N ARG A 46 -3.82 -10.94 2.78
CA ARG A 46 -4.54 -12.05 2.15
C ARG A 46 -3.66 -12.91 1.25
N GLY A 47 -2.96 -13.85 1.89
CA GLY A 47 -2.50 -15.07 1.26
C GLY A 47 -1.49 -14.91 0.12
N ILE A 48 -1.49 -15.95 -0.69
CA ILE A 48 -0.66 -16.16 -1.87
C ILE A 48 -1.17 -15.33 -3.09
N ALA A 49 -2.41 -14.79 -3.03
CA ALA A 49 -3.01 -14.00 -4.11
C ALA A 49 -2.25 -12.69 -4.40
N ARG A 50 -1.88 -11.94 -3.36
CA ARG A 50 -1.19 -10.64 -3.53
C ARG A 50 0.14 -10.76 -4.29
N PRO A 51 1.11 -11.59 -3.87
CA PRO A 51 2.38 -11.68 -4.60
C PRO A 51 2.20 -12.12 -6.05
N TYR A 52 1.23 -13.00 -6.33
CA TYR A 52 0.95 -13.45 -7.68
C TYR A 52 0.35 -12.39 -8.57
N VAL A 53 -0.69 -11.70 -8.09
CA VAL A 53 -1.32 -10.60 -8.83
C VAL A 53 -0.30 -9.48 -9.04
N SER A 54 0.53 -9.17 -8.05
CA SER A 54 1.65 -8.24 -8.21
C SER A 54 2.61 -8.67 -9.33
N TYR A 55 2.97 -9.97 -9.38
CA TYR A 55 3.81 -10.51 -10.44
C TYR A 55 3.17 -10.35 -11.82
N LEU A 56 1.89 -10.73 -11.97
CA LEU A 56 1.17 -10.58 -13.24
C LEU A 56 1.10 -9.11 -13.68
N ILE A 57 0.81 -8.19 -12.76
CA ILE A 57 0.76 -6.74 -13.06
C ILE A 57 2.14 -6.21 -13.45
N GLN A 58 3.21 -6.61 -12.75
CA GLN A 58 4.57 -6.21 -13.10
C GLN A 58 4.94 -6.67 -14.51
N ARG A 59 4.56 -7.88 -14.89
CA ARG A 59 4.76 -8.42 -16.25
C ARG A 59 3.93 -7.65 -17.28
N LEU A 60 2.64 -7.45 -17.01
CA LEU A 60 1.71 -6.77 -17.93
C LEU A 60 2.11 -5.32 -18.21
N PHE A 61 2.55 -4.59 -17.19
CA PHE A 61 2.89 -3.16 -17.29
C PHE A 61 4.40 -2.89 -17.38
N ASN A 62 5.23 -3.94 -17.48
CA ASN A 62 6.69 -3.83 -17.51
C ASN A 62 7.27 -2.99 -16.33
N ILE A 63 6.78 -3.24 -15.11
CA ILE A 63 7.18 -2.50 -13.92
C ILE A 63 8.41 -3.16 -13.28
N HIS A 64 9.51 -2.42 -13.22
CA HIS A 64 10.75 -2.86 -12.57
C HIS A 64 11.03 -1.99 -11.34
N ARG A 65 10.93 -2.59 -10.15
CA ARG A 65 11.16 -1.88 -8.88
C ARG A 65 12.61 -1.98 -8.43
N PHE A 66 13.08 -0.95 -7.73
CA PHE A 66 14.37 -1.04 -7.06
C PHE A 66 14.36 -2.18 -6.03
N PRO A 67 15.48 -2.92 -5.86
CA PRO A 67 15.56 -4.02 -4.89
C PRO A 67 15.24 -3.64 -3.44
N CYS A 68 15.43 -2.38 -3.04
CA CYS A 68 15.06 -1.87 -1.70
C CYS A 68 13.58 -1.43 -1.59
N CYS A 69 12.87 -1.37 -2.71
CA CYS A 69 11.49 -0.93 -2.84
C CYS A 69 10.52 -2.12 -2.98
N ILE A 70 10.81 -3.19 -2.26
CA ILE A 70 9.97 -4.39 -2.18
C ILE A 70 8.60 -4.01 -1.63
N GLU A 71 7.57 -4.62 -2.20
CA GLU A 71 6.20 -4.51 -1.72
C GLU A 71 6.07 -4.94 -0.27
N ALA A 72 5.09 -4.35 0.42
CA ALA A 72 4.67 -4.81 1.73
C ALA A 72 3.84 -6.10 1.58
N ILE A 73 4.49 -7.19 1.17
CA ILE A 73 3.92 -8.54 1.28
C ILE A 73 4.09 -8.93 2.74
N ALA A 74 2.98 -9.00 3.48
CA ALA A 74 3.01 -9.46 4.86
C ALA A 74 3.69 -10.83 4.93
N ARG A 75 4.59 -11.03 5.91
CA ARG A 75 5.32 -12.27 6.21
C ARG A 75 4.48 -13.52 5.89
N GLN A 76 4.58 -13.99 4.67
CA GLN A 76 4.10 -15.29 4.24
C GLN A 76 5.36 -16.17 4.20
N ASP A 77 5.21 -17.45 4.50
CA ASP A 77 6.34 -18.37 4.31
C ASP A 77 6.66 -18.38 2.80
N ASP A 78 7.85 -17.91 2.43
CA ASP A 78 8.31 -17.93 1.04
C ASP A 78 8.19 -19.34 0.46
N ARG A 79 8.29 -20.38 1.31
CA ARG A 79 8.05 -21.77 0.91
C ARG A 79 6.60 -22.06 0.54
N ALA A 80 5.63 -21.46 1.23
CA ALA A 80 4.22 -21.61 0.89
C ALA A 80 3.88 -20.92 -0.43
N ILE A 81 4.42 -19.71 -0.66
CA ILE A 81 4.28 -19.02 -1.96
C ILE A 81 4.93 -19.84 -3.07
N LYS A 82 6.16 -20.33 -2.85
CA LYS A 82 6.90 -21.12 -3.82
C LYS A 82 6.17 -22.41 -4.15
N SER A 83 5.81 -23.21 -3.15
CA SER A 83 5.10 -24.47 -3.31
C SER A 83 3.76 -24.30 -4.04
N TYR A 84 3.06 -23.18 -3.82
CA TYR A 84 1.79 -22.94 -4.49
C TYR A 84 1.94 -22.65 -6.00
N PHE A 85 3.07 -22.08 -6.43
CA PHE A 85 3.32 -21.73 -7.82
C PHE A 85 4.30 -22.65 -8.55
N GLU A 86 4.90 -23.62 -7.85
CA GLU A 86 5.86 -24.57 -8.44
C GLU A 86 5.24 -25.41 -9.56
N ASP A 87 3.93 -25.69 -9.48
CA ASP A 87 3.22 -26.51 -10.46
C ASP A 87 2.60 -25.69 -11.62
N LEU A 88 2.71 -24.35 -11.60
CA LEU A 88 2.19 -23.54 -12.70
C LEU A 88 3.09 -23.66 -13.93
N SER A 89 2.53 -24.20 -15.01
CA SER A 89 3.19 -24.24 -16.30
C SER A 89 3.30 -22.84 -16.93
N ASP A 90 4.28 -22.66 -17.83
CA ASP A 90 4.41 -21.44 -18.62
C ASP A 90 3.16 -21.14 -19.45
N THR A 91 2.46 -22.19 -19.91
CA THR A 91 1.19 -22.09 -20.64
C THR A 91 0.09 -21.53 -19.76
N GLU A 92 -0.07 -22.04 -18.53
CA GLU A 92 -1.05 -21.52 -17.57
C GLU A 92 -0.76 -20.07 -17.20
N LEU A 93 0.51 -19.75 -16.94
CA LEU A 93 0.92 -18.38 -16.66
C LEU A 93 0.61 -17.44 -17.84
N SER A 94 0.89 -17.87 -19.07
CA SER A 94 0.60 -17.10 -20.28
C SER A 94 -0.92 -16.88 -20.47
N ASN A 95 -1.72 -17.90 -20.13
CA ASN A 95 -3.18 -17.81 -20.16
C ASN A 95 -3.69 -16.80 -19.11
N HIS A 96 -3.14 -16.80 -17.89
CA HIS A 96 -3.50 -15.84 -16.84
C HIS A 96 -3.14 -14.40 -17.23
N LEU A 97 -1.96 -14.19 -17.83
CA LEU A 97 -1.55 -12.88 -18.34
C LEU A 97 -2.46 -12.39 -19.47
N SER A 98 -2.75 -13.26 -20.44
CA SER A 98 -3.62 -12.92 -21.57
C SER A 98 -5.04 -12.58 -21.12
N GLU A 99 -5.56 -13.29 -20.13
CA GLU A 99 -6.86 -12.96 -19.57
C GLU A 99 -6.83 -11.65 -18.77
N LEU A 100 -5.81 -11.42 -17.95
CA LEU A 100 -5.68 -10.17 -17.22
C LEU A 100 -5.58 -8.97 -18.18
N GLU A 101 -4.83 -9.11 -19.27
CA GLU A 101 -4.75 -8.10 -20.33
C GLU A 101 -6.10 -7.86 -21.00
N ARG A 102 -6.86 -8.92 -21.31
CA ARG A 102 -8.21 -8.80 -21.88
C ARG A 102 -9.15 -8.04 -20.95
N VAL A 103 -9.12 -8.34 -19.66
CA VAL A 103 -9.94 -7.64 -18.64
C VAL A 103 -9.51 -6.19 -18.52
N TYR A 104 -8.21 -5.92 -18.46
CA TYR A 104 -7.67 -4.56 -18.47
C TYR A 104 -8.16 -3.77 -19.68
N ARG A 105 -7.96 -4.28 -20.91
CA ARG A 105 -8.40 -3.61 -22.15
C ARG A 105 -9.89 -3.30 -22.15
N HIS A 106 -10.71 -4.21 -21.62
CA HIS A 106 -12.14 -3.97 -21.45
C HIS A 106 -12.39 -2.81 -20.48
N THR A 107 -11.81 -2.85 -19.27
CA THR A 107 -11.91 -1.77 -18.29
C THR A 107 -11.46 -0.42 -18.87
N GLN A 108 -10.37 -0.40 -19.65
CA GLN A 108 -9.89 0.80 -20.33
C GLN A 108 -10.93 1.37 -21.30
N ALA A 109 -11.51 0.52 -22.15
CA ALA A 109 -12.52 0.95 -23.12
C ALA A 109 -13.76 1.55 -22.43
N GLN A 110 -14.22 0.93 -21.35
CA GLN A 110 -15.39 1.39 -20.59
C GLN A 110 -15.12 2.71 -19.86
N LEU A 111 -14.00 2.81 -19.13
CA LEU A 111 -13.69 4.01 -18.35
C LEU A 111 -13.30 5.20 -19.24
N SER A 112 -12.60 4.95 -20.35
CA SER A 112 -12.20 6.02 -21.29
C SER A 112 -13.40 6.67 -21.99
N ALA A 113 -14.53 5.98 -22.07
CA ALA A 113 -15.78 6.55 -22.57
C ALA A 113 -16.39 7.59 -21.60
N ILE A 114 -16.05 7.51 -20.30
CA ILE A 114 -16.51 8.45 -19.28
C ILE A 114 -15.52 9.63 -19.18
N SER A 115 -14.22 9.35 -19.02
CA SER A 115 -13.20 10.37 -18.80
C SER A 115 -11.79 9.83 -19.04
N SER A 116 -10.82 10.73 -19.27
CA SER A 116 -9.39 10.38 -19.31
C SER A 116 -8.79 10.13 -17.91
N LYS A 117 -9.45 10.61 -16.85
CA LYS A 117 -9.07 10.40 -15.45
C LYS A 117 -10.28 10.09 -14.60
N ILE A 118 -10.10 9.20 -13.62
CA ILE A 118 -11.11 8.83 -12.64
C ILE A 118 -10.67 9.34 -11.28
N ARG A 119 -11.55 10.11 -10.61
CA ARG A 119 -11.28 10.55 -9.24
C ARG A 119 -11.62 9.43 -8.28
N VAL A 120 -10.63 9.00 -7.51
CA VAL A 120 -10.78 7.91 -6.53
C VAL A 120 -10.32 8.36 -5.16
N ARG A 121 -10.77 7.66 -4.11
CA ARG A 121 -10.44 7.89 -2.71
C ARG A 121 -9.79 6.65 -2.09
N ARG A 122 -8.86 6.84 -1.18
CA ARG A 122 -8.40 5.77 -0.27
C ARG A 122 -8.42 6.25 1.17
N GLY A 123 -9.13 5.51 2.02
CA GLY A 123 -9.04 5.65 3.47
C GLY A 123 -7.82 4.93 4.02
N LEU A 124 -7.21 5.51 5.04
CA LEU A 124 -6.13 4.91 5.81
C LEU A 124 -6.67 4.47 7.16
N ARG A 125 -6.25 3.29 7.61
CA ARG A 125 -6.72 2.68 8.85
C ARG A 125 -5.63 2.58 9.91
N LYS A 126 -6.03 2.60 11.18
CA LYS A 126 -5.16 2.33 12.35
C LYS A 126 -3.86 3.13 12.31
N SER A 127 -2.71 2.49 12.55
CA SER A 127 -1.41 3.17 12.54
C SER A 127 -1.17 3.96 11.25
N MET A 128 -1.60 3.50 10.08
CA MET A 128 -1.39 4.24 8.82
C MET A 128 -2.10 5.60 8.80
N SER A 129 -3.25 5.76 9.49
CA SER A 129 -3.94 7.05 9.56
C SER A 129 -3.16 8.02 10.45
N GLU A 130 -2.64 7.56 11.59
CA GLU A 130 -1.80 8.37 12.47
C GLU A 130 -0.50 8.82 11.79
N ILE A 131 0.17 7.91 11.07
CA ILE A 131 1.39 8.24 10.30
C ILE A 131 1.10 9.31 9.24
N ALA A 132 0.00 9.15 8.49
CA ALA A 132 -0.38 10.13 7.48
C ALA A 132 -0.77 11.47 8.10
N ALA A 133 -1.41 11.48 9.27
CA ALA A 133 -1.71 12.70 10.00
C ALA A 133 -0.43 13.40 10.49
N CYS A 134 0.56 12.68 11.04
CA CYS A 134 1.90 13.24 11.34
C CYS A 134 2.54 13.87 10.09
N ALA A 135 2.50 13.17 8.96
CA ALA A 135 3.06 13.66 7.70
C ALA A 135 2.40 14.97 7.23
N VAL A 136 1.06 15.06 7.34
CA VAL A 136 0.31 16.28 7.00
C VAL A 136 0.67 17.43 7.94
N ILE A 137 0.78 17.18 9.25
CA ILE A 137 1.20 18.19 10.24
C ILE A 137 2.60 18.72 9.92
N HIS A 138 3.56 17.82 9.70
CA HIS A 138 4.93 18.18 9.34
C HIS A 138 5.00 18.96 8.02
N ALA A 139 4.27 18.52 7.00
CA ALA A 139 4.23 19.18 5.70
C ALA A 139 3.68 20.61 5.81
N LYS A 140 2.60 20.83 6.59
CA LYS A 140 2.05 22.17 6.86
C LYS A 140 3.06 23.06 7.60
N LYS A 141 3.71 22.54 8.65
CA LYS A 141 4.73 23.28 9.43
C LYS A 141 5.90 23.75 8.55
N ASN A 142 6.25 22.97 7.53
CA ASN A 142 7.37 23.24 6.63
C ASN A 142 6.96 23.86 5.28
N ASN A 143 5.71 24.35 5.15
CA ASN A 143 5.18 24.94 3.92
C ASN A 143 5.32 24.05 2.67
N LEU A 144 5.27 22.73 2.86
CA LEU A 144 5.22 21.79 1.75
C LEU A 144 3.80 21.75 1.17
N THR A 145 3.70 21.51 -0.13
CA THR A 145 2.40 21.40 -0.83
C THR A 145 1.97 19.95 -1.05
N GLN A 146 2.86 18.99 -0.78
CA GLN A 146 2.69 17.59 -1.12
C GLN A 146 3.32 16.69 -0.07
N VAL A 147 2.82 15.46 0.04
CA VAL A 147 3.46 14.37 0.79
C VAL A 147 3.72 13.20 -0.13
N GLN A 148 4.75 12.43 0.19
CA GLN A 148 5.02 11.17 -0.47
C GLN A 148 4.32 10.06 0.32
N ILE A 149 3.85 9.00 -0.33
CA ILE A 149 3.27 7.84 0.35
C ILE A 149 3.82 6.56 -0.30
N PRO A 150 4.39 5.63 0.48
CA PRO A 150 4.78 4.33 -0.05
C PRO A 150 3.55 3.53 -0.51
N CYS A 151 3.68 2.88 -1.66
CA CYS A 151 2.63 2.13 -2.31
C CYS A 151 3.17 0.80 -2.88
N ASN A 152 2.29 -0.19 -2.99
CA ASN A 152 2.65 -1.47 -3.62
C ASN A 152 2.55 -1.34 -5.15
N THR A 153 2.80 -2.41 -5.92
CA THR A 153 2.58 -2.42 -7.39
C THR A 153 1.14 -2.06 -7.70
N PHE A 154 0.22 -2.43 -6.83
CA PHE A 154 -1.15 -1.99 -6.92
C PHE A 154 -1.78 -1.75 -5.55
N ASP A 155 -2.79 -0.89 -5.53
CA ASP A 155 -3.59 -0.61 -4.36
C ASP A 155 -5.06 -0.42 -4.73
N PHE A 156 -5.94 -0.71 -3.78
CA PHE A 156 -7.38 -0.48 -3.91
C PHE A 156 -7.74 0.93 -3.46
N TYR A 157 -8.65 1.51 -4.22
CA TYR A 157 -9.31 2.78 -3.98
C TYR A 157 -10.82 2.59 -4.16
N ALA A 158 -11.62 3.56 -3.75
CA ALA A 158 -13.06 3.58 -3.96
C ALA A 158 -13.47 4.81 -4.80
N LEU A 159 -14.49 4.66 -5.65
CA LEU A 159 -15.09 5.78 -6.39
C LEU A 159 -15.88 6.73 -5.47
N ALA A 160 -16.47 6.18 -4.40
CA ALA A 160 -17.25 6.91 -3.42
C ALA A 160 -16.87 6.52 -1.99
N PRO A 161 -17.26 7.32 -0.97
CA PRO A 161 -17.16 6.91 0.42
C PRO A 161 -17.85 5.56 0.64
N SER A 162 -17.08 4.49 0.82
CA SER A 162 -17.58 3.20 1.29
C SER A 162 -17.12 2.98 2.74
N GLY A 163 -17.96 2.32 3.54
CA GLY A 163 -17.75 2.15 4.99
C GLY A 163 -16.43 1.48 5.38
N GLY A 164 -15.72 0.90 4.41
CA GLY A 164 -14.35 0.42 4.55
C GLY A 164 -13.30 1.50 4.82
N PHE A 165 -13.56 2.77 4.52
CA PHE A 165 -12.53 3.80 4.39
C PHE A 165 -12.74 5.04 5.29
N ASP A 166 -13.49 4.90 6.40
CA ASP A 166 -13.89 6.00 7.29
C ASP A 166 -13.07 6.13 8.60
N ASP A 167 -11.81 5.70 8.59
CA ASP A 167 -10.92 5.72 9.78
C ASP A 167 -10.22 7.09 9.98
N GLY A 168 -10.90 8.18 9.59
CA GLY A 168 -10.49 9.55 9.90
C GLY A 168 -9.39 10.16 9.01
N VAL A 169 -8.57 9.39 8.29
CA VAL A 169 -7.69 9.94 7.24
C VAL A 169 -8.01 9.32 5.90
N TRP A 170 -8.17 10.15 4.89
CA TRP A 170 -8.29 9.69 3.51
C TRP A 170 -7.65 10.67 2.54
N PHE A 171 -7.34 10.18 1.35
CA PHE A 171 -6.84 11.02 0.28
C PHE A 171 -7.53 10.71 -1.04
N TYR A 172 -7.59 11.73 -1.90
CA TYR A 172 -8.12 11.66 -3.24
C TYR A 172 -7.01 11.65 -4.27
N ARG A 173 -7.25 11.01 -5.41
CA ARG A 173 -6.35 11.07 -6.56
C ARG A 173 -7.19 11.08 -7.84
N ASP A 174 -6.78 11.92 -8.79
CA ASP A 174 -7.25 11.83 -10.17
C ASP A 174 -6.32 10.86 -10.92
N ILE A 175 -6.76 9.62 -11.10
CA ILE A 175 -5.96 8.54 -11.67
C ILE A 175 -6.19 8.48 -13.18
N PRO A 176 -5.13 8.53 -14.02
CA PRO A 176 -5.25 8.25 -15.45
C PRO A 176 -5.91 6.89 -15.69
N VAL A 177 -6.83 6.80 -16.64
CA VAL A 177 -7.52 5.52 -16.94
C VAL A 177 -6.52 4.41 -17.23
N GLU A 178 -5.42 4.71 -17.93
CA GLU A 178 -4.32 3.78 -18.23
C GLU A 178 -3.62 3.15 -17.01
N ASP A 179 -3.79 3.73 -15.82
CA ASP A 179 -3.27 3.23 -14.55
C ASP A 179 -4.31 2.40 -13.76
N ILE A 180 -5.53 2.25 -14.28
CA ILE A 180 -6.60 1.46 -13.64
C ILE A 180 -6.61 0.06 -14.25
N LEU A 181 -6.22 -0.95 -13.49
CA LEU A 181 -6.28 -2.33 -13.97
C LEU A 181 -7.72 -2.84 -14.01
N LEU A 182 -8.45 -2.62 -12.92
CA LEU A 182 -9.80 -3.15 -12.70
C LEU A 182 -10.68 -2.07 -12.07
N CYS A 183 -11.93 -2.02 -12.49
CA CYS A 183 -12.98 -1.26 -11.82
C CYS A 183 -14.18 -2.16 -11.61
N HIS A 184 -14.75 -2.15 -10.40
CA HIS A 184 -15.92 -2.94 -10.04
C HIS A 184 -17.05 -2.85 -11.07
N HIS A 185 -17.33 -1.63 -11.54
CA HIS A 185 -18.44 -1.39 -12.46
C HIS A 185 -18.23 -1.99 -13.85
N THR A 186 -17.00 -2.37 -14.19
CA THR A 186 -16.64 -2.98 -15.48
C THR A 186 -16.51 -4.50 -15.43
N ILE A 187 -16.69 -5.13 -14.27
CA ILE A 187 -16.42 -6.56 -14.06
C ILE A 187 -17.64 -7.27 -13.48
N ASN A 188 -17.91 -8.45 -14.01
CA ASN A 188 -19.00 -9.31 -13.57
C ASN A 188 -18.55 -10.22 -12.41
N GLY A 189 -19.40 -10.40 -11.40
CA GLY A 189 -19.11 -11.27 -10.24
C GLY A 189 -18.53 -10.57 -9.01
N LEU A 190 -18.38 -9.24 -9.02
CA LEU A 190 -18.13 -8.45 -7.81
C LEU A 190 -19.45 -8.12 -7.11
N HIS A 191 -19.46 -8.14 -5.77
CA HIS A 191 -20.61 -7.69 -5.00
C HIS A 191 -20.83 -6.19 -5.26
N GLN A 192 -22.07 -5.82 -5.61
CA GLN A 192 -22.47 -4.45 -6.02
C GLN A 192 -22.15 -3.34 -5.00
N VAL A 193 -21.84 -3.71 -3.76
CA VAL A 193 -21.61 -2.77 -2.66
C VAL A 193 -20.21 -2.15 -2.68
N ASP A 194 -19.27 -2.77 -3.39
CA ASP A 194 -17.87 -2.38 -3.38
C ASP A 194 -17.54 -1.54 -4.64
N SER A 195 -17.56 -0.21 -4.54
CA SER A 195 -17.11 0.71 -5.61
C SER A 195 -15.59 0.73 -5.78
N ASP A 196 -14.95 -0.44 -5.71
CA ASP A 196 -13.51 -0.59 -5.67
C ASP A 196 -12.87 -0.43 -7.07
N VAL A 197 -11.71 0.21 -7.06
CA VAL A 197 -10.85 0.48 -8.21
C VAL A 197 -9.45 0.01 -7.87
N LEU A 198 -8.92 -0.90 -8.67
CA LEU A 198 -7.56 -1.40 -8.54
C LEU A 198 -6.63 -0.54 -9.39
N VAL A 199 -5.80 0.26 -8.73
CA VAL A 199 -4.88 1.21 -9.35
C VAL A 199 -3.47 0.64 -9.34
N VAL A 200 -2.82 0.69 -10.49
CA VAL A 200 -1.43 0.28 -10.71
C VAL A 200 -0.50 1.45 -10.41
N ASN A 201 0.50 1.19 -9.57
CA ASN A 201 1.56 2.13 -9.27
C ASN A 201 2.84 1.75 -10.02
N LYS A 202 3.10 2.43 -11.14
CA LYS A 202 4.25 2.21 -12.02
C LYS A 202 5.57 2.78 -11.47
N SER A 203 5.55 3.47 -10.32
CA SER A 203 6.73 4.07 -9.69
C SER A 203 7.80 3.01 -9.36
N PRO A 204 9.04 3.12 -9.89
CA PRO A 204 10.13 2.19 -9.57
C PRO A 204 10.51 2.17 -8.09
N ARG A 205 10.24 3.28 -7.39
CA ARG A 205 10.48 3.43 -5.95
C ARG A 205 9.31 2.96 -5.09
N GLY A 206 8.16 2.67 -5.70
CA GLY A 206 6.93 2.40 -4.95
C GLY A 206 6.50 3.58 -4.10
N ILE A 207 6.63 4.78 -4.64
CA ILE A 207 6.23 6.03 -3.98
C ILE A 207 5.28 6.76 -4.90
N ILE A 208 4.16 7.20 -4.36
CA ILE A 208 3.26 8.18 -4.98
C ILE A 208 3.38 9.51 -4.26
N THR A 209 3.13 10.59 -4.99
CA THR A 209 3.07 11.94 -4.42
C THR A 209 1.62 12.40 -4.42
N ILE A 210 1.19 13.02 -3.32
CA ILE A 210 -0.18 13.45 -3.11
C ILE A 210 -0.16 14.90 -2.64
N ASP A 211 -0.92 15.76 -3.31
CA ASP A 211 -1.10 17.15 -2.90
C ASP A 211 -1.81 17.20 -1.55
N LEU A 212 -1.36 18.09 -0.65
CA LEU A 212 -1.97 18.25 0.66
C LEU A 212 -3.46 18.62 0.60
N LYS A 213 -3.88 19.37 -0.43
CA LYS A 213 -5.30 19.72 -0.65
C LYS A 213 -6.19 18.50 -0.88
N ASP A 214 -5.61 17.40 -1.37
CA ASP A 214 -6.31 16.16 -1.65
C ASP A 214 -6.26 15.19 -0.47
N ILE A 215 -5.65 15.57 0.65
CA ILE A 215 -5.62 14.78 1.88
C ILE A 215 -6.57 15.40 2.91
N HIS A 216 -7.49 14.59 3.38
CA HIS A 216 -8.36 14.93 4.49
C HIS A 216 -7.90 14.20 5.76
N VAL A 217 -7.72 14.97 6.83
CA VAL A 217 -7.52 14.47 8.18
C VAL A 217 -8.70 14.97 9.01
N SER A 218 -9.54 14.03 9.44
CA SER A 218 -10.70 14.27 10.29
C SER A 218 -10.25 14.79 11.65
N GLU A 219 -11.04 15.69 12.22
CA GLU A 219 -10.85 16.21 13.57
C GLU A 219 -10.86 15.12 14.66
N LYS A 220 -11.43 13.95 14.35
CA LYS A 220 -11.43 12.78 15.25
C LYS A 220 -10.05 12.13 15.38
N VAL A 221 -9.14 12.39 14.44
CA VAL A 221 -7.78 11.84 14.46
C VAL A 221 -6.94 12.68 15.41
N THR A 222 -6.72 12.15 16.61
CA THR A 222 -5.80 12.74 17.58
C THR A 222 -4.40 12.16 17.35
N VAL A 223 -3.45 13.05 17.09
CA VAL A 223 -2.02 12.70 17.00
C VAL A 223 -1.33 13.28 18.22
N SER A 224 -0.62 12.46 18.99
CA SER A 224 0.11 12.97 20.15
C SER A 224 1.33 13.77 19.71
N ARG A 225 1.77 14.70 20.56
CA ARG A 225 2.98 15.48 20.29
C ARG A 225 4.21 14.58 20.12
N GLU A 226 4.28 13.53 20.92
CA GLU A 226 5.35 12.53 20.88
C GLU A 226 5.39 11.78 19.54
N ALA A 227 4.22 11.45 18.96
CA ALA A 227 4.14 10.80 17.65
C ALA A 227 4.63 11.73 16.53
N VAL A 228 4.32 13.02 16.61
CA VAL A 228 4.85 14.04 15.67
C VAL A 228 6.36 14.19 15.84
N GLU A 229 6.86 14.37 17.07
CA GLU A 229 8.30 14.52 17.34
C GLU A 229 9.10 13.27 16.90
N LEU A 230 8.57 12.07 17.11
CA LEU A 230 9.18 10.83 16.63
C LEU A 230 9.22 10.78 15.10
N TYR A 231 8.11 11.14 14.44
CA TYR A 231 8.04 11.20 12.98
C TYR A 231 9.05 12.21 12.40
N GLU A 232 9.14 13.42 12.98
CA GLU A 232 10.11 14.45 12.57
C GLU A 232 11.55 13.98 12.79
N SER A 233 11.84 13.36 13.94
CA SER A 233 13.16 12.79 14.24
C SER A 233 13.56 11.71 13.22
N CYS A 234 12.62 10.85 12.79
CA CYS A 234 12.86 9.87 11.73
C CYS A 234 13.22 10.51 10.38
N ILE A 235 12.64 11.68 10.06
CA ILE A 235 12.99 12.44 8.86
C ILE A 235 14.40 13.03 9.00
N GLU A 236 14.70 13.66 10.14
CA GLU A 236 15.97 14.35 10.39
C GLU A 236 17.18 13.40 10.45
N HIS A 237 17.05 12.26 11.13
CA HIS A 237 18.13 11.27 11.28
C HIS A 237 18.28 10.34 10.07
N GLY A 238 17.45 10.51 9.03
CA GLY A 238 17.30 9.61 7.90
C GLY A 238 17.43 10.26 6.52
N THR A 239 18.23 11.33 6.39
CA THR A 239 18.71 11.97 5.13
C THR A 239 17.90 11.60 3.87
N PHE A 240 16.75 12.25 3.71
CA PHE A 240 15.93 12.32 2.48
C PHE A 240 15.55 10.99 1.80
N GLU A 241 15.10 9.99 2.55
CA GLU A 241 14.21 8.96 2.01
C GLU A 241 12.96 8.80 2.88
N TYR A 242 11.91 9.55 2.52
CA TYR A 242 10.57 9.46 3.11
C TYR A 242 10.08 8.01 3.20
N THR A 243 10.45 7.15 2.23
CA THR A 243 10.15 5.72 2.24
C THR A 243 10.77 4.98 3.41
N LYS A 244 12.01 5.30 3.78
CA LYS A 244 12.69 4.69 4.91
C LYS A 244 12.11 5.19 6.22
N ALA A 245 11.91 6.50 6.38
CA ALA A 245 11.25 7.06 7.56
C ALA A 245 9.82 6.50 7.74
N PHE A 246 9.02 6.45 6.68
CA PHE A 246 7.67 5.87 6.71
C PHE A 246 7.70 4.36 6.98
N LYS A 247 8.60 3.59 6.37
CA LYS A 247 8.77 2.16 6.64
C LYS A 247 9.25 1.90 8.07
N ASP A 248 10.24 2.65 8.54
CA ASP A 248 10.84 2.51 9.87
C ASP A 248 9.82 2.93 10.96
N PHE A 249 9.08 4.01 10.74
CA PHE A 249 8.00 4.45 11.62
C PHE A 249 6.80 3.48 11.58
N TYR A 250 6.41 2.99 10.41
CA TYR A 250 5.38 1.95 10.27
C TYR A 250 5.80 0.64 10.94
N LEU A 251 7.06 0.22 10.80
CA LEU A 251 7.62 -0.94 11.48
C LEU A 251 7.63 -0.72 12.99
N ALA A 252 8.07 0.44 13.47
CA ALA A 252 8.03 0.81 14.88
C ALA A 252 6.59 0.70 15.43
N PHE A 253 5.60 1.33 14.77
CA PHE A 253 4.19 1.24 15.14
C PHE A 253 3.63 -0.19 15.09
N LYS A 254 4.02 -0.98 14.08
CA LYS A 254 3.56 -2.38 13.96
C LYS A 254 4.14 -3.25 15.08
N TYR A 255 5.39 -3.02 15.48
CA TYR A 255 5.98 -3.65 16.66
C TYR A 255 5.33 -3.14 17.97
N ASP A 256 4.91 -1.88 18.02
CA ASP A 256 4.26 -1.22 19.17
C ASP A 256 2.79 -1.67 19.37
N SER A 257 2.13 -2.20 18.34
CA SER A 257 0.82 -2.86 18.50
C SER A 257 0.84 -4.09 19.43
N LEU A 258 2.05 -4.56 19.82
CA LEU A 258 2.25 -5.60 20.83
C LEU A 258 2.70 -5.07 22.21
N LYS A 259 3.09 -3.79 22.36
CA LYS A 259 3.46 -3.17 23.65
C LYS A 259 3.22 -1.65 23.59
N ARG A 260 2.41 -1.11 24.50
CA ARG A 260 2.03 0.32 24.56
C ARG A 260 3.23 1.30 24.47
N VAL A 261 3.03 2.41 23.74
CA VAL A 261 3.81 3.67 23.60
C VAL A 261 4.62 4.10 24.84
N ASN A 262 4.08 3.91 26.05
CA ASN A 262 4.73 4.28 27.32
C ASN A 262 6.07 3.53 27.59
N THR A 263 6.37 2.46 26.84
CA THR A 263 7.58 1.67 27.03
C THR A 263 8.78 2.22 26.25
N ILE A 264 8.55 3.01 25.19
CA ILE A 264 9.62 3.57 24.33
C ILE A 264 10.37 4.69 25.05
N TYR A 265 9.67 5.54 25.81
CA TYR A 265 10.30 6.63 26.56
C TYR A 265 11.16 6.18 27.74
N ARG A 266 10.93 4.98 28.28
CA ARG A 266 11.68 4.47 29.45
C ARG A 266 12.94 3.71 29.11
N ASP A 267 13.18 3.39 27.83
CA ASP A 267 14.37 2.66 27.42
C ASP A 267 15.03 3.36 26.22
N GLN A 268 15.97 4.28 26.51
CA GLN A 268 16.85 4.86 25.49
C GLN A 268 17.61 3.77 24.69
N ASN A 269 17.66 2.52 25.19
CA ASN A 269 18.20 1.39 24.45
C ASN A 269 17.23 0.79 23.41
N MET A 270 15.93 1.14 23.36
CA MET A 270 15.01 0.58 22.36
C MET A 270 15.08 1.31 21.02
N LEU A 271 15.19 2.65 21.02
CA LEU A 271 15.49 3.38 19.78
C LEU A 271 16.89 3.00 19.29
N GLY A 272 17.85 2.87 20.23
CA GLY A 272 19.18 2.31 19.98
C GLY A 272 19.14 0.86 19.49
N ARG A 273 18.25 0.00 19.97
CA ARG A 273 18.11 -1.40 19.53
C ARG A 273 17.31 -1.55 18.24
N ALA A 274 16.35 -0.66 17.95
CA ALA A 274 15.68 -0.57 16.67
C ALA A 274 16.67 -0.08 15.60
N LEU A 275 17.46 0.95 15.91
CA LEU A 275 18.59 1.37 15.07
C LEU A 275 19.65 0.27 14.96
N HIS A 276 20.03 -0.40 16.06
CA HIS A 276 21.02 -1.48 16.06
C HIS A 276 20.52 -2.70 15.30
N PHE A 277 19.24 -3.05 15.40
CA PHE A 277 18.62 -4.11 14.60
C PHE A 277 18.59 -3.74 13.11
N LEU A 278 18.30 -2.48 12.79
CA LEU A 278 18.38 -1.96 11.42
C LEU A 278 19.83 -1.90 10.90
N ILE A 279 20.81 -1.56 11.75
CA ILE A 279 22.24 -1.49 11.44
C ILE A 279 22.87 -2.89 11.34
N GLU A 280 22.51 -3.85 12.19
CA GLU A 280 22.98 -5.24 12.10
C GLU A 280 22.42 -5.95 10.87
N ARG A 281 21.16 -5.66 10.53
CA ARG A 281 20.46 -6.31 9.42
C ARG A 281 20.76 -5.67 8.06
N TYR A 282 21.05 -4.37 8.01
CA TYR A 282 21.25 -3.64 6.75
C TYR A 282 22.58 -2.86 6.66
N GLY A 283 23.33 -2.71 7.74
CA GLY A 283 24.52 -1.84 7.85
C GLY A 283 25.88 -2.52 7.60
N LYS A 284 25.94 -3.77 7.13
CA LYS A 284 27.24 -4.45 6.92
C LYS A 284 28.09 -3.95 5.75
N LYS A 285 27.68 -2.92 4.99
CA LYS A 285 28.54 -2.40 3.91
C LYS A 285 29.29 -1.10 4.19
N HIS A 286 28.83 -0.21 5.06
CA HIS A 286 29.61 0.97 5.42
C HIS A 286 29.22 1.46 6.81
N SER A 287 30.09 1.26 7.81
CA SER A 287 29.99 1.97 9.08
C SER A 287 31.36 2.58 9.42
N PRO A 288 31.47 3.92 9.59
CA PRO A 288 32.65 4.53 10.18
C PRO A 288 32.72 4.16 11.66
N ARG A 289 33.89 3.72 12.13
CA ARG A 289 34.14 3.43 13.54
C ARG A 289 33.91 4.69 14.40
N ILE A 290 32.85 4.69 15.20
CA ILE A 290 32.72 5.60 16.35
C ILE A 290 33.14 4.79 17.59
N SER A 291 34.18 5.26 18.28
CA SER A 291 34.76 4.60 19.46
C SER A 291 33.83 4.70 20.68
N ARG A 292 33.70 3.59 21.41
CA ARG A 292 32.82 3.40 22.57
C ARG A 292 33.21 4.19 23.83
N GLU A 293 34.24 5.03 23.78
CA GLU A 293 34.87 5.58 24.99
C GLU A 293 34.20 6.82 25.59
N LYS A 294 33.16 7.41 24.95
CA LYS A 294 32.52 8.63 25.47
C LYS A 294 31.18 8.44 26.19
N LEU A 295 30.69 7.21 26.36
CA LEU A 295 29.36 6.97 26.93
C LEU A 295 29.33 6.70 28.45
N TYR A 296 30.47 6.68 29.14
CA TYR A 296 30.52 6.32 30.58
C TYR A 296 31.27 7.28 31.51
N SER A 297 31.64 8.49 31.06
CA SER A 297 32.33 9.44 31.93
C SER A 297 31.56 10.76 32.07
N SER A 298 30.52 10.77 32.90
CA SER A 298 30.17 11.90 33.78
C SER A 298 28.78 11.72 34.40
N GLN A 299 28.73 11.19 35.62
CA GLN A 299 27.73 11.58 36.62
C GLN A 299 28.50 12.12 37.83
N PRO A 300 28.24 13.35 38.28
CA PRO A 300 28.05 13.61 39.70
C PRO A 300 26.65 13.14 40.14
#